data_AF-A0A0Q7HZT7-F1
#
_entry.id   AF-A0A0Q7HZT7-F1
#
_cell.length_a   1.000
_cell.length_b   1.000
_cell.length_c   1.000
_cell.angle_alpha   90.00
_cell.angle_beta   90.00
_cell.angle_gamma   90.00
#
_symmetry.space_group_name_H-M   'P 1'
#
loop_
_entity.id
_entity.type
_entity.pdbx_description
1 polymer ?
#
loop_
_entity_poly.entity_id
_entity_poly.type
_entity_poly.pdbx_seq_one_letter_code
_entity_poly.pdbx_strand_id
1 'polypeptide(L)'
;MGLRRSLVDRSGPVNDTPDDLARLIHEALEIGDWDGDPAVLANRVRRLDLGLPVEDEFMVLCAWLGKCQLIHKLDQAALPVMSKELYQVPDLMAAFSTQVGGGPVLIEVKSKSDRVLSFKPSYLEKLRNYASLVGAHLLIAWKFHSVWILFEAKHLKKAVSNFNISFDLAMKENLLGVLAGDQAYKIGAGAGIHLKMQKEKLIETVEGDNQRTETWQMRVAEVMFSDRTGQMMKSLSPDTQTLFTTWDLHTNEEHAEDHIWIRHVSTGDGLQFGHTALVRLLEWHLPDGAKLHWRRQFRAGRIASLEDFRGALARALDEGVIHLILDQMPHTMPDFVEPPASLKQRGAKIEQSAISSPAQND
;
A
#
# COMPACT_ATOMS: atom_id res chain seq x y z
N MET A 1 -24.13 18.64 26.63
CA MET A 1 -25.61 18.57 26.68
C MET A 1 -26.11 18.26 25.28
N GLY A 2 -27.05 17.36 24.98
CA GLY A 2 -28.28 17.08 25.69
C GLY A 2 -29.39 18.02 25.24
N LEU A 3 -29.89 17.91 23.99
CA LEU A 3 -31.26 18.31 23.63
C LEU A 3 -31.70 17.69 22.29
N ARG A 4 -32.71 16.82 22.42
CA ARG A 4 -33.49 16.15 21.38
C ARG A 4 -34.39 17.13 20.63
N ARG A 5 -34.51 16.92 19.31
CA ARG A 5 -35.76 16.97 18.51
C ARG A 5 -35.50 16.06 17.30
N SER A 6 -35.87 14.77 17.35
CA SER A 6 -37.20 14.25 16.99
C SER A 6 -37.67 14.72 15.61
N LEU A 7 -36.99 14.26 14.56
CA LEU A 7 -37.61 13.91 13.30
C LEU A 7 -37.24 12.46 13.03
N VAL A 8 -38.25 11.60 13.09
CA VAL A 8 -38.14 10.18 12.81
C VAL A 8 -37.98 10.04 11.29
N ASP A 9 -36.75 9.92 10.83
CA ASP A 9 -36.45 9.20 9.60
C ASP A 9 -35.72 7.92 10.02
N ARG A 10 -36.47 6.80 10.02
CA ARG A 10 -35.95 5.46 10.28
C ARG A 10 -35.36 4.93 8.98
N SER A 11 -34.18 5.44 8.63
CA SER A 11 -33.31 4.81 7.65
C SER A 11 -31.88 4.89 8.18
N GLY A 12 -31.63 4.13 9.25
CA GLY A 12 -30.26 3.75 9.60
C GLY A 12 -29.61 3.02 8.42
N PRO A 13 -28.26 2.89 8.42
CA PRO A 13 -27.57 2.14 7.38
C PRO A 13 -28.24 0.77 7.26
N VAL A 14 -28.80 0.49 6.07
CA VAL A 14 -29.34 -0.83 5.75
C VAL A 14 -28.16 -1.78 5.91
N ASN A 15 -28.27 -2.63 6.92
CA ASN A 15 -27.38 -3.76 7.10
C ASN A 15 -27.69 -4.70 5.93
N ASP A 16 -26.96 -4.54 4.80
CA ASP A 16 -27.20 -5.29 3.55
C ASP A 16 -26.88 -6.80 3.66
N THR A 17 -26.57 -7.28 4.86
CA THR A 17 -26.64 -8.71 5.17
C THR A 17 -28.07 -9.03 5.59
N PRO A 18 -28.84 -9.82 4.80
CA PRO A 18 -30.12 -10.34 5.26
C PRO A 18 -29.92 -11.00 6.62
N ASP A 19 -30.75 -10.68 7.61
CA ASP A 19 -30.70 -11.30 8.95
C ASP A 19 -30.73 -12.85 8.87
N ASP A 20 -31.24 -13.37 7.75
CA ASP A 20 -31.35 -14.79 7.41
C ASP A 20 -30.20 -15.36 6.57
N LEU A 21 -29.13 -14.61 6.27
CA LEU A 21 -28.05 -15.10 5.40
C LEU A 21 -27.43 -16.40 5.92
N ALA A 22 -27.28 -16.53 7.24
CA ALA A 22 -26.79 -17.76 7.87
C ALA A 22 -27.74 -18.95 7.64
N ARG A 23 -29.06 -18.71 7.71
CA ARG A 23 -30.11 -19.70 7.41
C ARG A 23 -30.11 -20.07 5.92
N LEU A 24 -30.00 -19.09 5.03
CA LEU A 24 -29.99 -19.30 3.58
C LEU A 24 -28.73 -20.05 3.11
N ILE A 25 -27.57 -19.78 3.71
CA ILE A 25 -26.35 -20.56 3.46
C ILE A 25 -26.54 -21.99 3.95
N HIS A 26 -27.13 -22.20 5.13
CA HIS A 26 -27.42 -23.53 5.67
C HIS A 26 -28.37 -24.33 4.77
N GLU A 27 -29.48 -23.72 4.34
CA GLU A 27 -30.46 -24.35 3.43
C GLU A 27 -29.84 -24.67 2.06
N ALA A 28 -29.01 -23.78 1.49
CA ALA A 28 -28.33 -24.03 0.22
C ALA A 28 -27.32 -25.20 0.29
N LEU A 29 -26.74 -25.46 1.47
CA LEU A 29 -25.79 -26.56 1.68
C LEU A 29 -26.49 -27.89 1.95
N GLU A 30 -27.63 -27.87 2.64
CA GLU A 30 -28.50 -29.05 2.78
C GLU A 30 -29.03 -29.51 1.42
N ILE A 31 -29.41 -28.57 0.55
CA ILE A 31 -29.81 -28.86 -0.85
C ILE A 31 -28.65 -29.48 -1.66
N GLY A 32 -27.40 -29.25 -1.25
CA GLY A 32 -26.19 -29.77 -1.89
C GLY A 32 -25.60 -31.04 -1.25
N ASP A 33 -26.31 -31.73 -0.35
CA ASP A 33 -25.85 -32.92 0.39
C ASP A 33 -24.55 -32.69 1.21
N TRP A 34 -24.34 -31.47 1.71
CA TRP A 34 -23.15 -31.15 2.51
C TRP A 34 -23.36 -31.40 4.01
N ASP A 35 -22.89 -32.55 4.52
CA ASP A 35 -23.03 -33.01 5.91
C ASP A 35 -22.01 -32.40 6.91
N GLY A 36 -21.55 -31.18 6.64
CA GLY A 36 -20.49 -30.51 7.42
C GLY A 36 -21.01 -29.56 8.50
N ASP A 37 -20.28 -29.43 9.61
CA ASP A 37 -20.61 -28.48 10.69
C ASP A 37 -20.67 -27.02 10.17
N PRO A 38 -21.84 -26.35 10.25
CA PRO A 38 -22.01 -24.95 9.84
C PRO A 38 -21.04 -23.99 10.51
N ALA A 39 -20.62 -24.24 11.75
CA ALA A 39 -19.63 -23.42 12.45
C ALA A 39 -18.23 -23.57 11.84
N VAL A 40 -17.87 -24.78 11.39
CA VAL A 40 -16.63 -25.03 10.65
C VAL A 40 -16.66 -24.32 9.29
N LEU A 41 -17.80 -24.30 8.61
CA LEU A 41 -17.94 -23.54 7.36
C LEU A 41 -17.87 -22.05 7.61
N ALA A 42 -18.62 -21.50 8.56
CA ALA A 42 -18.57 -20.09 8.89
C ALA A 42 -17.15 -19.64 9.28
N ASN A 43 -16.42 -20.49 10.01
CA ASN A 43 -15.01 -20.27 10.29
C ASN A 43 -14.13 -20.39 9.05
N ARG A 44 -14.40 -21.31 8.11
CA ARG A 44 -13.69 -21.39 6.82
C ARG A 44 -13.99 -20.18 5.93
N VAL A 45 -15.23 -19.69 5.90
CA VAL A 45 -15.63 -18.47 5.17
C VAL A 45 -14.98 -17.24 5.78
N ARG A 46 -14.96 -17.10 7.12
CA ARG A 46 -14.17 -16.07 7.80
C ARG A 46 -12.67 -16.22 7.52
N ARG A 47 -12.14 -17.45 7.47
CA ARG A 47 -10.73 -17.71 7.13
C ARG A 47 -10.42 -17.44 5.66
N LEU A 48 -11.38 -17.58 4.74
CA LEU A 48 -11.23 -17.12 3.36
C LEU A 48 -11.16 -15.60 3.30
N ASP A 49 -11.87 -14.90 4.18
CA ASP A 49 -11.77 -13.44 4.35
C ASP A 49 -10.50 -13.02 5.11
N LEU A 50 -9.81 -13.91 5.84
CA LEU A 50 -8.59 -13.63 6.64
C LEU A 50 -7.27 -14.17 6.04
N GLY A 51 -7.30 -15.23 5.23
CA GLY A 51 -6.12 -15.92 4.67
C GLY A 51 -5.79 -15.53 3.22
N LEU A 52 -6.77 -15.06 2.46
CA LEU A 52 -6.60 -14.47 1.12
C LEU A 52 -6.34 -12.93 1.08
N PRO A 53 -6.48 -12.15 2.17
CA PRO A 53 -6.11 -10.74 2.24
C PRO A 53 -4.69 -10.44 1.82
N VAL A 54 -3.72 -11.28 2.18
CA VAL A 54 -2.30 -10.91 2.02
C VAL A 54 -1.90 -10.93 0.54
N GLU A 55 -2.34 -11.93 -0.21
CA GLU A 55 -2.20 -11.96 -1.67
C GLU A 55 -3.03 -10.86 -2.32
N ASP A 56 -4.30 -10.71 -1.94
CA ASP A 56 -5.19 -9.69 -2.51
C ASP A 56 -4.63 -8.28 -2.28
N GLU A 57 -4.12 -8.01 -1.08
CA GLU A 57 -3.40 -6.79 -0.71
C GLU A 57 -2.19 -6.56 -1.61
N PHE A 58 -1.31 -7.57 -1.74
CA PHE A 58 -0.12 -7.43 -2.58
C PHE A 58 -0.47 -7.15 -4.04
N MET A 59 -1.49 -7.84 -4.57
CA MET A 59 -1.98 -7.63 -5.93
C MET A 59 -2.49 -6.21 -6.13
N VAL A 60 -3.32 -5.76 -5.20
CA VAL A 60 -3.94 -4.44 -5.20
C VAL A 60 -2.87 -3.34 -5.12
N LEU A 61 -1.86 -3.51 -4.26
CA LEU A 61 -0.73 -2.59 -4.16
C LEU A 61 0.05 -2.56 -5.48
N CYS A 62 0.45 -3.71 -6.02
CA CYS A 62 1.19 -3.75 -7.28
C CYS A 62 0.44 -3.05 -8.42
N ALA A 63 -0.87 -3.28 -8.54
CA ALA A 63 -1.72 -2.68 -9.56
C ALA A 63 -1.73 -1.13 -9.52
N TRP A 64 -1.53 -0.52 -8.35
CA TRP A 64 -1.67 0.92 -8.14
C TRP A 64 -0.37 1.69 -7.90
N LEU A 65 0.77 0.97 -7.84
CA LEU A 65 2.10 1.58 -7.74
C LEU A 65 2.66 2.06 -9.11
N GLY A 66 1.92 1.82 -10.20
CA GLY A 66 2.12 2.51 -11.48
C GLY A 66 2.96 1.79 -12.54
N LYS A 67 3.54 0.62 -12.24
CA LYS A 67 4.30 -0.17 -13.23
C LYS A 67 3.80 -1.59 -13.47
N CYS A 68 2.80 -2.05 -12.72
CA CYS A 68 2.18 -3.36 -12.95
C CYS A 68 1.27 -3.31 -14.18
N GLN A 69 1.54 -4.19 -15.16
CA GLN A 69 0.72 -4.33 -16.37
C GLN A 69 -0.34 -5.40 -16.21
N LEU A 70 0.00 -6.49 -15.52
CA LEU A 70 -0.89 -7.61 -15.24
C LEU A 70 -0.48 -8.25 -13.92
N ILE A 71 -1.46 -8.62 -13.10
CA ILE A 71 -1.25 -9.48 -11.95
C ILE A 71 -2.50 -10.32 -11.70
N HIS A 72 -2.32 -11.62 -11.49
CA HIS A 72 -3.43 -12.51 -11.14
C HIS A 72 -2.98 -13.69 -10.29
N LYS A 73 -3.95 -14.29 -9.59
CA LYS A 73 -3.74 -15.51 -8.81
C LYS A 73 -3.64 -16.73 -9.71
N LEU A 74 -2.80 -17.67 -9.31
CA LEU A 74 -2.70 -18.98 -9.93
C LEU A 74 -3.50 -20.01 -9.13
N ASP A 75 -4.20 -20.89 -9.84
CA ASP A 75 -4.89 -22.01 -9.22
C ASP A 75 -3.87 -23.05 -8.73
N GLN A 76 -4.12 -23.59 -7.54
CA GLN A 76 -3.33 -24.63 -6.91
C GLN A 76 -3.77 -26.04 -7.33
N ALA A 77 -4.85 -26.14 -8.13
CA ALA A 77 -5.27 -27.39 -8.75
C ALA A 77 -4.26 -27.85 -9.81
N ALA A 78 -3.50 -28.89 -9.47
CA ALA A 78 -2.57 -29.54 -10.40
C ALA A 78 -3.00 -30.99 -10.67
N LEU A 79 -3.04 -31.35 -11.96
CA LEU A 79 -3.27 -32.70 -12.46
C LEU A 79 -2.13 -33.09 -13.42
N PRO A 80 -1.69 -34.36 -13.43
CA PRO A 80 -2.10 -35.44 -12.53
C PRO A 80 -1.63 -35.18 -11.08
N VAL A 81 -2.30 -35.78 -10.09
CA VAL A 81 -2.03 -35.51 -8.66
C VAL A 81 -0.56 -35.75 -8.29
N MET A 82 0.10 -36.73 -8.92
CA MET A 82 1.51 -37.05 -8.71
C MET A 82 2.46 -35.89 -9.07
N SER A 83 2.04 -34.95 -9.93
CA SER A 83 2.85 -33.76 -10.26
C SER A 83 3.18 -32.90 -9.04
N LYS A 84 2.34 -32.94 -7.99
CA LYS A 84 2.54 -32.22 -6.73
C LYS A 84 3.75 -32.70 -5.93
N GLU A 85 4.33 -33.85 -6.30
CA GLU A 85 5.59 -34.33 -5.72
C GLU A 85 6.79 -33.53 -6.24
N LEU A 86 6.71 -33.00 -7.46
CA LEU A 86 7.81 -32.32 -8.14
C LEU A 86 7.58 -30.81 -8.27
N TYR A 87 6.33 -30.39 -8.31
CA TYR A 87 5.94 -29.02 -8.62
C TYR A 87 5.04 -28.42 -7.53
N GLN A 88 5.23 -27.13 -7.31
CA GLN A 88 4.37 -26.29 -6.50
C GLN A 88 4.09 -25.04 -7.33
N VAL A 89 2.82 -24.77 -7.60
CA VAL A 89 2.39 -23.56 -8.29
C VAL A 89 2.55 -22.38 -7.31
N PRO A 90 3.28 -21.31 -7.67
CA PRO A 90 3.35 -20.10 -6.84
C PRO A 90 2.00 -19.41 -6.73
N ASP A 91 1.84 -18.51 -5.77
CA ASP A 91 0.55 -17.86 -5.53
C ASP A 91 0.09 -16.96 -6.69
N LEU A 92 1.02 -16.20 -7.29
CA LEU A 92 0.70 -15.17 -8.29
C LEU A 92 1.59 -15.27 -9.55
N MET A 93 1.05 -14.76 -10.65
CA MET A 93 1.79 -14.40 -11.86
C MET A 93 1.63 -12.91 -12.13
N ALA A 94 2.72 -12.22 -12.44
CA ALA A 94 2.71 -10.79 -12.72
C ALA A 94 3.59 -10.41 -13.91
N ALA A 95 3.20 -9.35 -14.61
CA ALA A 95 4.00 -8.68 -15.63
C ALA A 95 4.12 -7.20 -15.30
N PHE A 96 5.33 -6.67 -15.39
CA PHE A 96 5.69 -5.29 -15.08
C PHE A 96 6.33 -4.62 -16.31
N SER A 97 6.10 -3.31 -16.44
CA SER A 97 6.56 -2.54 -17.61
C SER A 97 8.08 -2.37 -17.72
N THR A 98 8.83 -2.72 -16.68
CA THR A 98 10.30 -2.59 -16.61
C THR A 98 11.07 -3.87 -16.90
N GLN A 99 10.37 -4.97 -17.21
CA GLN A 99 11.01 -6.24 -17.49
C GLN A 99 11.58 -6.29 -18.90
N VAL A 100 12.81 -6.81 -19.02
CA VAL A 100 13.46 -7.11 -20.31
C VAL A 100 12.86 -8.41 -20.86
N GLY A 101 12.52 -8.43 -22.14
CA GLY A 101 12.03 -9.63 -22.83
C GLY A 101 10.55 -9.96 -22.59
N GLY A 102 9.84 -9.19 -21.76
CA GLY A 102 8.37 -9.23 -21.64
C GLY A 102 7.77 -10.49 -21.01
N GLY A 103 8.58 -11.38 -20.44
CA GLY A 103 8.10 -12.59 -19.77
C GLY A 103 7.54 -12.31 -18.37
N PRO A 104 6.48 -13.02 -17.92
CA PRO A 104 5.95 -12.84 -16.58
C PRO A 104 6.92 -13.35 -15.51
N VAL A 105 6.79 -12.84 -14.29
CA VAL A 105 7.39 -13.43 -13.10
C VAL A 105 6.33 -14.21 -12.31
N LEU A 106 6.79 -15.23 -11.60
CA LEU A 106 5.99 -15.94 -10.61
C LEU A 106 6.34 -15.42 -9.22
N ILE A 107 5.32 -15.25 -8.38
CA ILE A 107 5.50 -14.67 -7.05
C ILE A 107 4.86 -15.58 -6.02
N GLU A 108 5.67 -16.00 -5.06
CA GLU A 108 5.22 -16.68 -3.86
C GLU A 108 5.02 -15.66 -2.74
N VAL A 109 3.83 -15.65 -2.12
CA VAL A 109 3.45 -14.66 -1.11
C VAL A 109 3.60 -15.24 0.30
N LYS A 110 4.21 -14.47 1.19
CA LYS A 110 4.36 -14.80 2.61
C LYS A 110 4.06 -13.60 3.50
N SER A 111 3.37 -13.85 4.61
CA SER A 111 3.27 -12.89 5.71
C SER A 111 3.95 -13.47 6.93
N LYS A 112 4.90 -12.74 7.50
CA LYS A 112 5.63 -13.15 8.70
C LYS A 112 6.16 -11.94 9.45
N SER A 113 5.91 -11.87 10.75
CA SER A 113 6.38 -10.80 11.64
C SER A 113 7.77 -11.04 12.23
N ASP A 114 8.34 -12.25 12.08
CA ASP A 114 9.72 -12.53 12.51
C ASP A 114 10.70 -11.89 11.53
N ARG A 115 11.85 -11.42 12.01
CA ARG A 115 12.91 -10.82 11.17
C ARG A 115 13.61 -11.81 10.21
N VAL A 116 13.22 -13.08 10.21
CA VAL A 116 13.77 -14.11 9.33
C VAL A 116 12.63 -14.88 8.67
N LEU A 117 12.63 -14.86 7.34
CA LEU A 117 11.77 -15.70 6.52
C LEU A 117 12.49 -17.02 6.24
N SER A 118 11.77 -18.14 6.33
CA SER A 118 12.34 -19.49 6.25
C SER A 118 11.50 -20.40 5.35
N PHE A 119 12.15 -21.14 4.47
CA PHE A 119 11.57 -22.07 3.53
C PHE A 119 12.15 -23.48 3.74
N LYS A 120 11.27 -24.49 3.79
CA LYS A 120 11.69 -25.89 3.73
C LYS A 120 12.35 -26.15 2.37
N PRO A 121 13.48 -26.88 2.31
CA PRO A 121 14.19 -27.14 1.05
C PRO A 121 13.29 -27.76 -0.03
N SER A 122 12.55 -28.81 0.33
CA SER A 122 11.67 -29.52 -0.61
C SER A 122 10.54 -28.65 -1.16
N TYR A 123 10.04 -27.70 -0.37
CA TYR A 123 8.99 -26.78 -0.82
C TYR A 123 9.55 -25.75 -1.80
N LEU A 124 10.69 -25.13 -1.47
CA LEU A 124 11.36 -24.18 -2.35
C LEU A 124 11.83 -24.82 -3.67
N GLU A 125 12.29 -26.06 -3.61
CA GLU A 125 12.66 -26.84 -4.79
C GLU A 125 11.47 -27.06 -5.72
N LYS A 126 10.29 -27.43 -5.20
CA LYS A 126 9.07 -27.56 -6.01
C LYS A 126 8.64 -26.26 -6.69
N LEU A 127 8.78 -25.13 -6.01
CA LEU A 127 8.52 -23.79 -6.58
C LEU A 127 9.51 -23.49 -7.72
N ARG A 128 10.81 -23.77 -7.50
CA ARG A 128 11.85 -23.57 -8.51
C ARG A 128 11.67 -24.48 -9.72
N ASN A 129 11.29 -25.73 -9.51
CA ASN A 129 10.99 -26.68 -10.58
C ASN A 129 9.83 -26.18 -11.44
N TYR A 130 8.77 -25.64 -10.82
CA TYR A 130 7.64 -25.07 -11.56
C TYR A 130 8.06 -23.82 -12.34
N ALA A 131 8.80 -22.91 -11.72
CA ALA A 131 9.32 -21.71 -12.39
C ALA A 131 10.22 -22.06 -13.59
N SER A 132 11.09 -23.05 -13.43
CA SER A 132 11.92 -23.57 -14.52
C SER A 132 11.11 -24.22 -15.62
N LEU A 133 10.05 -24.95 -15.28
CA LEU A 133 9.17 -25.60 -16.26
C LEU A 133 8.49 -24.59 -17.19
N VAL A 134 8.04 -23.45 -16.65
CA VAL A 134 7.35 -22.41 -17.42
C VAL A 134 8.29 -21.30 -17.92
N GLY A 135 9.59 -21.41 -17.65
CA GLY A 135 10.59 -20.42 -18.09
C GLY A 135 10.43 -19.03 -17.45
N ALA A 136 9.96 -18.96 -16.21
CA ALA A 136 9.71 -17.71 -15.49
C ALA A 136 10.64 -17.52 -14.28
N HIS A 137 10.88 -16.26 -13.90
CA HIS A 137 11.64 -15.93 -12.69
C HIS A 137 10.76 -16.12 -11.44
N LEU A 138 11.33 -16.72 -10.39
CA LEU A 138 10.65 -16.92 -9.10
C LEU A 138 11.03 -15.81 -8.11
N LEU A 139 10.03 -15.03 -7.71
CA LEU A 139 10.14 -14.00 -6.69
C LEU A 139 9.38 -14.41 -5.43
N ILE A 140 9.77 -13.80 -4.31
CA ILE A 140 9.10 -13.92 -3.03
C ILE A 140 8.60 -12.54 -2.63
N ALA A 141 7.29 -12.41 -2.42
CA ALA A 141 6.66 -11.25 -1.81
C ALA A 141 6.49 -11.52 -0.31
N TRP A 142 7.14 -10.72 0.52
CA TRP A 142 7.10 -10.85 1.96
C TRP A 142 6.51 -9.61 2.62
N LYS A 143 5.38 -9.80 3.32
CA LYS A 143 4.82 -8.83 4.25
C LYS A 143 5.46 -8.98 5.63
N PHE A 144 6.22 -7.96 6.04
CA PHE A 144 6.78 -7.81 7.38
C PHE A 144 6.12 -6.62 8.08
N HIS A 145 5.20 -6.90 9.00
CA HIS A 145 4.28 -5.90 9.56
C HIS A 145 3.50 -5.16 8.46
N SER A 146 3.69 -3.85 8.31
CA SER A 146 3.06 -3.04 7.25
C SER A 146 3.91 -2.94 5.98
N VAL A 147 5.16 -3.41 6.01
CA VAL A 147 6.10 -3.23 4.91
C VAL A 147 6.08 -4.44 3.98
N TRP A 148 5.99 -4.17 2.69
CA TRP A 148 6.12 -5.17 1.65
C TRP A 148 7.53 -5.17 1.06
N ILE A 149 8.03 -6.37 0.77
CA ILE A 149 9.33 -6.59 0.14
C ILE A 149 9.15 -7.62 -0.97
N LEU A 150 9.70 -7.36 -2.14
CA LEU A 150 9.70 -8.29 -3.27
C LEU A 150 11.14 -8.60 -3.64
N PHE A 151 11.57 -9.85 -3.70
CA PHE A 151 12.96 -10.19 -4.04
C PHE A 151 13.07 -11.54 -4.76
N GLU A 152 14.16 -11.79 -5.48
CA GLU A 152 14.38 -13.07 -6.15
C GLU A 152 14.64 -14.21 -5.15
N ALA A 153 14.06 -15.39 -5.42
CA ALA A 153 14.25 -16.58 -4.58
C ALA A 153 15.71 -17.08 -4.49
N LYS A 154 16.64 -16.55 -5.30
CA LYS A 154 18.09 -16.83 -5.23
C LYS A 154 18.79 -16.20 -4.02
N HIS A 155 18.17 -15.18 -3.42
CA HIS A 155 18.71 -14.52 -2.22
C HIS A 155 18.48 -15.35 -0.94
N LEU A 156 17.56 -16.32 -0.97
CA LEU A 156 17.41 -17.31 0.10
C LEU A 156 18.67 -18.19 0.20
N LYS A 157 19.31 -18.22 1.37
CA LYS A 157 20.52 -19.02 1.62
C LYS A 157 20.23 -20.17 2.57
N LYS A 158 20.82 -21.34 2.30
CA LYS A 158 20.71 -22.49 3.19
C LYS A 158 21.42 -22.16 4.51
N ALA A 159 20.69 -22.26 5.62
CA ALA A 159 21.23 -22.17 6.97
C ALA A 159 21.61 -23.59 7.45
N VAL A 160 20.84 -24.17 8.37
CA VAL A 160 21.05 -25.54 8.87
C VAL A 160 20.15 -26.53 8.10
N SER A 161 18.84 -26.46 8.35
CA SER A 161 17.84 -27.34 7.72
C SER A 161 17.02 -26.63 6.64
N ASN A 162 16.87 -25.31 6.73
CA ASN A 162 16.01 -24.51 5.86
C ASN A 162 16.81 -23.45 5.07
N PHE A 163 16.17 -22.94 4.03
CA PHE A 163 16.62 -21.73 3.33
C PHE A 163 16.04 -20.50 4.01
N ASN A 164 16.87 -19.52 4.35
CA ASN A 164 16.49 -18.35 5.11
C ASN A 164 16.93 -17.06 4.41
N ILE A 165 16.25 -15.96 4.75
CA ILE A 165 16.69 -14.59 4.47
C ILE A 165 16.27 -13.69 5.63
N SER A 166 17.14 -12.78 6.04
CA SER A 166 16.83 -11.77 7.05
C SER A 166 16.10 -10.58 6.44
N PHE A 167 15.33 -9.85 7.25
CA PHE A 167 14.62 -8.65 6.82
C PHE A 167 15.56 -7.61 6.19
N ASP A 168 16.74 -7.36 6.78
CA ASP A 168 17.69 -6.38 6.27
C ASP A 168 18.25 -6.76 4.89
N LEU A 169 18.51 -8.05 4.66
CA LEU A 169 18.99 -8.54 3.36
C LEU A 169 17.86 -8.51 2.32
N ALA A 170 16.65 -8.91 2.70
CA ALA A 170 15.49 -8.83 1.81
C ALA A 170 15.22 -7.38 1.40
N MET A 171 15.28 -6.44 2.35
CA MET A 171 15.06 -5.01 2.07
C MET A 171 16.14 -4.40 1.17
N LYS A 172 17.41 -4.85 1.29
CA LYS A 172 18.49 -4.44 0.37
C LYS A 172 18.25 -4.91 -1.07
N GLU A 173 17.61 -6.05 -1.24
CA GLU A 173 17.31 -6.65 -2.54
C GLU A 173 15.86 -6.39 -2.98
N ASN A 174 15.19 -5.40 -2.38
CA ASN A 174 13.80 -5.10 -2.66
C ASN A 174 13.59 -4.59 -4.09
N LEU A 175 12.73 -5.27 -4.83
CA LEU A 175 12.41 -5.04 -6.22
C LEU A 175 11.13 -4.23 -6.41
N LEU A 176 10.39 -3.89 -5.34
CA LEU A 176 9.13 -3.15 -5.48
C LEU A 176 9.29 -1.82 -6.22
N GLY A 177 10.37 -1.07 -5.99
CA GLY A 177 10.59 0.19 -6.69
C GLY A 177 10.87 0.04 -8.19
N VAL A 178 11.67 -0.96 -8.55
CA VAL A 178 12.03 -1.22 -9.95
C VAL A 178 10.92 -1.92 -10.73
N LEU A 179 10.24 -2.90 -10.13
CA LEU A 179 9.17 -3.69 -10.76
C LEU A 179 7.80 -3.06 -10.61
N ALA A 180 7.30 -2.88 -9.38
CA ALA A 180 5.93 -2.42 -9.14
C ALA A 180 5.78 -0.89 -9.24
N GLY A 181 6.88 -0.14 -9.09
CA GLY A 181 6.89 1.32 -9.15
C GLY A 181 6.86 2.01 -7.80
N ASP A 182 7.07 1.26 -6.71
CA ASP A 182 7.08 1.80 -5.35
C ASP A 182 8.13 2.90 -5.17
N GLN A 183 7.73 3.94 -4.44
CA GLN A 183 8.58 5.09 -4.17
C GLN A 183 8.49 5.45 -2.70
N ALA A 184 9.64 5.76 -2.13
CA ALA A 184 9.68 6.50 -0.90
C ALA A 184 9.44 8.00 -1.20
N TYR A 185 8.69 8.69 -0.36
CA TYR A 185 8.47 10.11 -0.50
C TYR A 185 8.45 10.82 0.84
N LYS A 186 8.58 12.15 0.76
CA LYS A 186 8.58 13.05 1.90
C LYS A 186 7.78 14.30 1.59
N ILE A 187 6.72 14.55 2.36
CA ILE A 187 6.01 15.83 2.33
C ILE A 187 6.89 16.90 2.96
N GLY A 188 7.02 18.06 2.29
CA GLY A 188 7.87 19.14 2.75
C GLY A 188 7.37 19.79 4.03
N ALA A 189 8.31 20.24 4.85
CA ALA A 189 7.99 21.01 6.06
C ALA A 189 7.18 22.25 5.67
N GLY A 190 6.06 22.51 6.35
CA GLY A 190 5.20 23.64 6.02
C GLY A 190 4.07 23.34 5.04
N ALA A 191 4.11 22.21 4.31
CA ALA A 191 2.99 21.82 3.45
C ALA A 191 1.82 21.26 4.27
N GLY A 192 0.59 21.65 3.95
CA GLY A 192 -0.56 21.27 4.77
C GLY A 192 -1.90 21.84 4.36
N ILE A 193 -2.91 21.60 5.21
CA ILE A 193 -4.30 22.03 5.07
C ILE A 193 -4.62 23.02 6.19
N HIS A 194 -5.31 24.11 5.85
CA HIS A 194 -5.68 25.18 6.77
C HIS A 194 -7.17 25.42 6.70
N LEU A 195 -7.84 25.34 7.85
CA LEU A 195 -9.27 25.54 7.99
C LEU A 195 -9.53 26.79 8.80
N LYS A 196 -10.32 27.71 8.26
CA LYS A 196 -10.86 28.84 9.01
C LYS A 196 -12.25 28.51 9.49
N MET A 197 -12.41 28.43 10.79
CA MET A 197 -13.69 28.17 11.44
C MET A 197 -14.25 29.49 11.96
N GLN A 198 -15.28 30.04 11.32
CA GLN A 198 -15.93 31.26 11.79
C GLN A 198 -16.84 30.93 12.97
N LYS A 199 -16.70 31.68 14.07
CA LYS A 199 -17.63 31.65 15.20
C LYS A 199 -18.91 32.40 14.81
N GLU A 200 -20.03 31.70 14.80
CA GLU A 200 -21.32 32.30 14.45
C GLU A 200 -22.14 32.66 15.68
N LYS A 201 -22.18 31.73 16.66
CA LYS A 201 -23.00 31.89 17.84
C LYS A 201 -22.41 31.12 19.02
N LEU A 202 -22.26 31.79 20.16
CA LEU A 202 -21.96 31.14 21.43
C LEU A 202 -23.21 30.36 21.89
N ILE A 203 -23.06 29.05 22.09
CA ILE A 203 -24.15 28.17 22.52
C ILE A 203 -24.18 28.08 24.04
N GLU A 204 -23.02 27.86 24.65
CA GLU A 204 -22.91 27.58 26.08
C GLU A 204 -21.56 28.05 26.61
N THR A 205 -21.56 28.58 27.83
CA THR A 205 -20.35 28.85 28.61
C THR A 205 -20.48 28.12 29.94
N VAL A 206 -19.50 27.29 30.26
CA VAL A 206 -19.39 26.62 31.55
C VAL A 206 -18.18 27.17 32.28
N GLU A 207 -18.41 27.78 33.44
CA GLU A 207 -17.36 28.21 34.35
C GLU A 207 -17.11 27.10 35.38
N GLY A 208 -15.92 26.50 35.34
CA GLY A 208 -15.42 25.62 36.39
C GLY A 208 -14.36 26.32 37.23
N ASP A 209 -13.96 25.68 38.33
CA ASP A 209 -13.10 26.24 39.39
C ASP A 209 -11.78 26.85 38.91
N ASN A 210 -11.31 26.55 37.69
CA ASN A 210 -10.15 27.21 37.05
C ASN A 210 -10.16 27.19 35.51
N GLN A 211 -11.26 26.83 34.85
CA GLN A 211 -11.36 26.80 33.39
C GLN A 211 -12.73 27.26 32.92
N ARG A 212 -12.74 28.22 31.99
CA ARG A 212 -13.92 28.62 31.23
C ARG A 212 -13.93 27.81 29.94
N THR A 213 -14.98 27.02 29.75
CA THR A 213 -15.18 26.25 28.52
C THR A 213 -16.34 26.84 27.74
N GLU A 214 -16.12 27.16 26.47
CA GLU A 214 -17.14 27.70 25.58
C GLU A 214 -17.48 26.70 24.48
N THR A 215 -18.77 26.52 24.22
CA THR A 215 -19.27 25.76 23.08
C THR A 215 -19.80 26.73 22.04
N TRP A 216 -19.27 26.66 20.83
CA TRP A 216 -19.63 27.55 19.73
C TRP A 216 -20.31 26.79 18.59
N GLN A 217 -21.30 27.43 17.96
CA GLN A 217 -21.72 27.11 16.61
C GLN A 217 -20.72 27.73 15.64
N MET A 218 -20.14 26.92 14.77
CA MET A 218 -19.11 27.34 13.83
C MET A 218 -19.43 26.91 12.41
N ARG A 219 -18.91 27.67 11.43
CA ARG A 219 -18.93 27.33 10.00
C ARG A 219 -17.50 27.32 9.45
N VAL A 220 -17.17 26.34 8.61
CA VAL A 220 -15.95 26.38 7.79
C VAL A 220 -16.10 27.54 6.79
N ALA A 221 -15.38 28.63 7.01
CA ALA A 221 -15.42 29.81 6.15
C ALA A 221 -14.43 29.68 4.98
N GLU A 222 -13.26 29.11 5.24
CA GLU A 222 -12.19 28.98 4.24
C GLU A 222 -11.46 27.64 4.42
N VAL A 223 -11.07 27.04 3.28
CA VAL A 223 -10.13 25.92 3.21
C VAL A 223 -9.00 26.38 2.30
N MET A 224 -7.78 26.35 2.80
CA MET A 224 -6.58 26.70 2.05
C MET A 224 -5.51 25.62 2.24
N PHE A 225 -4.52 25.65 1.37
CA PHE A 225 -3.37 24.75 1.45
C PHE A 225 -2.09 25.57 1.61
N SER A 226 -1.01 24.93 2.04
CA SER A 226 0.32 25.50 1.96
C SER A 226 1.30 24.56 1.29
N ASP A 227 2.31 25.12 0.64
CA ASP A 227 3.41 24.37 0.04
C ASP A 227 4.53 24.12 1.06
N ARG A 228 5.61 23.48 0.63
CA ARG A 228 6.80 23.20 1.47
C ARG A 228 7.60 24.43 1.90
N THR A 229 7.23 25.62 1.46
CA THR A 229 7.80 26.89 1.92
C THR A 229 6.89 27.59 2.92
N GLY A 230 5.69 27.04 3.16
CA GLY A 230 4.63 27.65 3.96
C GLY A 230 3.82 28.70 3.19
N GLN A 231 4.03 28.84 1.88
CA GLN A 231 3.26 29.76 1.06
C GLN A 231 1.82 29.25 0.90
N MET A 232 0.85 30.12 1.18
CA MET A 232 -0.57 29.78 1.06
C MET A 232 -1.01 29.64 -0.41
N MET A 233 -1.77 28.60 -0.68
CA MET A 233 -2.34 28.25 -1.97
C MET A 233 -3.85 28.09 -1.85
N LYS A 234 -4.58 28.60 -2.85
CA LYS A 234 -6.05 28.50 -2.89
C LYS A 234 -6.56 27.13 -3.30
N SER A 235 -5.75 26.37 -4.05
CA SER A 235 -6.13 25.08 -4.59
C SER A 235 -4.91 24.23 -4.89
N LEU A 236 -5.09 22.92 -4.74
CA LEU A 236 -4.18 21.87 -5.20
C LEU A 236 -4.97 20.88 -6.06
N SER A 237 -4.29 20.07 -6.87
CA SER A 237 -4.98 18.96 -7.54
C SER A 237 -5.60 18.00 -6.51
N PRO A 238 -6.75 17.36 -6.81
CA PRO A 238 -7.40 16.43 -5.88
C PRO A 238 -6.44 15.33 -5.39
N ASP A 239 -5.58 14.83 -6.27
CA ASP A 239 -4.61 13.78 -5.95
C ASP A 239 -3.57 14.25 -4.94
N THR A 240 -3.06 15.48 -5.08
CA THR A 240 -2.14 16.06 -4.10
C THR A 240 -2.82 16.28 -2.75
N GLN A 241 -4.08 16.75 -2.75
CA GLN A 241 -4.84 16.91 -1.50
C GLN A 241 -4.98 15.57 -0.76
N THR A 242 -5.24 14.49 -1.50
CA THR A 242 -5.34 13.14 -0.96
C THR A 242 -4.06 12.67 -0.28
N LEU A 243 -2.87 13.10 -0.72
CA LEU A 243 -1.61 12.70 -0.09
C LEU A 243 -1.50 13.17 1.37
N PHE A 244 -2.18 14.25 1.76
CA PHE A 244 -2.20 14.70 3.15
C PHE A 244 -2.84 13.70 4.11
N THR A 245 -3.74 12.82 3.64
CA THR A 245 -4.35 11.78 4.47
C THR A 245 -3.42 10.59 4.72
N THR A 246 -2.31 10.51 3.97
CA THR A 246 -1.33 9.42 4.08
C THR A 246 -0.18 9.74 5.03
N TRP A 247 -0.15 10.99 5.52
CA TRP A 247 0.94 11.54 6.31
C TRP A 247 0.48 11.97 7.69
N ASP A 248 1.38 11.87 8.67
CA ASP A 248 1.10 12.29 10.04
C ASP A 248 1.32 13.81 10.14
N LEU A 249 0.23 14.58 10.05
CA LEU A 249 0.26 16.04 10.11
C LEU A 249 0.15 16.55 11.55
N HIS A 250 0.87 17.63 11.85
CA HIS A 250 0.78 18.30 13.13
C HIS A 250 -0.33 19.35 13.12
N THR A 251 -1.18 19.31 14.14
CA THR A 251 -2.26 20.28 14.33
C THR A 251 -1.78 21.46 15.17
N ASN A 252 -2.02 22.67 14.68
CA ASN A 252 -1.87 23.91 15.42
C ASN A 252 -3.17 24.71 15.34
N GLU A 253 -3.61 25.26 16.47
CA GLU A 253 -4.80 26.09 16.55
C GLU A 253 -4.45 27.51 16.99
N GLU A 254 -5.05 28.48 16.34
CA GLU A 254 -4.97 29.88 16.70
C GLU A 254 -6.38 30.44 16.88
N HIS A 255 -6.66 30.96 18.06
CA HIS A 255 -8.00 31.39 18.47
C HIS A 255 -8.06 32.92 18.43
N ALA A 256 -8.90 33.45 17.55
CA ALA A 256 -9.27 34.86 17.51
C ALA A 256 -10.66 35.08 18.13
N GLU A 257 -11.08 36.33 18.25
CA GLU A 257 -12.41 36.67 18.80
C GLU A 257 -13.54 36.10 17.94
N ASP A 258 -13.44 36.21 16.62
CA ASP A 258 -14.50 35.87 15.66
C ASP A 258 -14.25 34.57 14.89
N HIS A 259 -13.05 34.00 14.95
CA HIS A 259 -12.71 32.75 14.25
C HIS A 259 -11.64 31.93 14.95
N ILE A 260 -11.46 30.69 14.48
CA ILE A 260 -10.35 29.80 14.87
C ILE A 260 -9.68 29.34 13.58
N TRP A 261 -8.36 29.44 13.51
CA TRP A 261 -7.57 28.74 12.50
C TRP A 261 -7.15 27.38 13.03
N ILE A 262 -7.46 26.33 12.28
CA ILE A 262 -6.95 24.98 12.50
C ILE A 262 -6.02 24.65 11.35
N ARG A 263 -4.75 24.39 11.64
CA ARG A 263 -3.70 24.14 10.65
C ARG A 263 -3.14 22.74 10.85
N HIS A 264 -3.25 21.91 9.83
CA HIS A 264 -2.64 20.57 9.79
C HIS A 264 -1.46 20.61 8.84
N VAL A 265 -0.24 20.61 9.37
CA VAL A 265 0.98 20.89 8.61
C VAL A 265 2.02 19.81 8.83
N SER A 266 2.72 19.41 7.78
CA SER A 266 3.86 18.49 7.88
C SER A 266 5.04 19.19 8.55
N THR A 267 5.66 18.53 9.53
CA THR A 267 6.96 18.96 10.08
C THR A 267 8.12 18.65 9.13
N GLY A 268 7.88 17.83 8.10
CA GLY A 268 8.93 17.30 7.26
C GLY A 268 9.81 16.28 7.99
N ASP A 269 9.30 15.57 8.98
CA ASP A 269 10.02 14.44 9.59
C ASP A 269 9.61 13.11 8.95
N GLY A 270 10.57 12.17 8.87
CA GLY A 270 10.32 10.83 8.35
C GLY A 270 10.29 10.72 6.83
N LEU A 271 9.86 9.54 6.38
CA LEU A 271 9.78 9.08 5.01
C LEU A 271 8.73 7.97 4.94
N GLN A 272 7.89 7.99 3.91
CA GLN A 272 6.81 7.01 3.72
C GLN A 272 7.04 6.25 2.42
N PHE A 273 6.78 4.94 2.40
CA PHE A 273 6.74 4.17 1.16
C PHE A 273 5.34 4.23 0.53
N GLY A 274 5.27 4.29 -0.79
CA GLY A 274 4.01 4.33 -1.52
C GLY A 274 3.10 3.17 -1.16
N HIS A 275 3.63 1.95 -1.10
CA HIS A 275 2.84 0.77 -0.72
C HIS A 275 2.21 0.91 0.68
N THR A 276 2.88 1.54 1.64
CA THR A 276 2.32 1.81 2.97
C THR A 276 1.31 2.97 2.98
N ALA A 277 1.57 4.01 2.19
CA ALA A 277 0.68 5.15 2.03
C ALA A 277 -0.66 4.76 1.40
N LEU A 278 -0.63 3.83 0.43
CA LEU A 278 -1.83 3.31 -0.22
C LEU A 278 -2.75 2.57 0.75
N VAL A 279 -2.20 1.80 1.68
CA VAL A 279 -2.99 1.15 2.74
C VAL A 279 -3.68 2.21 3.60
N ARG A 280 -2.92 3.21 4.08
CA ARG A 280 -3.47 4.32 4.89
C ARG A 280 -4.58 5.07 4.15
N LEU A 281 -4.38 5.33 2.86
CA LEU A 281 -5.37 5.99 2.02
C LEU A 281 -6.68 5.19 1.91
N LEU A 282 -6.58 3.88 1.72
CA LEU A 282 -7.74 3.00 1.64
C LEU A 282 -8.48 2.92 2.97
N GLU A 283 -7.74 2.85 4.08
CA GLU A 283 -8.31 2.84 5.43
C GLU A 283 -8.99 4.16 5.79
N TRP A 284 -8.47 5.31 5.33
CA TRP A 284 -9.06 6.63 5.55
C TRP A 284 -10.51 6.75 5.04
N HIS A 285 -10.87 6.01 3.99
CA HIS A 285 -12.21 6.04 3.41
C HIS A 285 -13.19 5.09 4.09
N LEU A 286 -12.75 4.34 5.11
CA LEU A 286 -13.59 3.40 5.83
C LEU A 286 -14.24 4.07 7.05
N PRO A 287 -15.48 3.69 7.41
CA PRO A 287 -16.06 4.07 8.69
C PRO A 287 -15.20 3.60 9.87
N ASP A 288 -15.26 4.33 10.98
CA ASP A 288 -14.54 3.97 12.20
C ASP A 288 -14.82 2.51 12.61
N GLY A 289 -13.74 1.75 12.83
CA GLY A 289 -13.80 0.33 13.22
C GLY A 289 -14.05 -0.65 12.07
N ALA A 290 -14.30 -0.18 10.85
CA ALA A 290 -14.39 -1.05 9.67
C ALA A 290 -12.99 -1.54 9.23
N LYS A 291 -12.96 -2.70 8.58
CA LYS A 291 -11.74 -3.31 8.05
C LYS A 291 -11.73 -3.28 6.53
N LEU A 292 -10.54 -3.18 5.96
CA LEU A 292 -10.36 -3.17 4.52
C LEU A 292 -10.63 -4.55 3.93
N HIS A 293 -11.59 -4.63 3.01
CA HIS A 293 -11.88 -5.84 2.24
C HIS A 293 -11.15 -5.81 0.90
N TRP A 294 -9.94 -6.37 0.85
CA TRP A 294 -9.06 -6.32 -0.33
C TRP A 294 -9.68 -6.83 -1.63
N ARG A 295 -10.50 -7.88 -1.58
CA ARG A 295 -11.23 -8.39 -2.75
C ARG A 295 -12.19 -7.37 -3.36
N ARG A 296 -12.83 -6.56 -2.51
CA ARG A 296 -13.72 -5.50 -2.96
C ARG A 296 -12.91 -4.40 -3.65
N GLN A 297 -11.74 -4.06 -3.09
CA GLN A 297 -10.84 -3.07 -3.66
C GLN A 297 -10.28 -3.52 -5.02
N PHE A 298 -9.86 -4.77 -5.13
CA PHE A 298 -9.41 -5.35 -6.40
C PHE A 298 -10.46 -5.21 -7.52
N ARG A 299 -11.75 -5.37 -7.19
CA ARG A 299 -12.86 -5.23 -8.15
C ARG A 299 -13.25 -3.78 -8.45
N ALA A 300 -12.84 -2.81 -7.62
CA ALA A 300 -13.27 -1.42 -7.75
C ALA A 300 -12.61 -0.70 -8.94
N GLY A 301 -11.50 -1.21 -9.47
CA GLY A 301 -10.80 -0.67 -10.65
C GLY A 301 -10.07 0.67 -10.42
N ARG A 302 -10.34 1.37 -9.31
CA ARG A 302 -9.67 2.61 -8.88
C ARG A 302 -9.63 2.73 -7.35
N ILE A 303 -8.58 3.33 -6.79
CA ILE A 303 -8.56 3.77 -5.38
C ILE A 303 -9.11 5.17 -5.32
N ALA A 304 -10.27 5.37 -4.70
CA ALA A 304 -10.75 6.72 -4.41
C ALA A 304 -10.64 7.65 -5.66
N SER A 305 -9.93 8.78 -5.54
CA SER A 305 -9.58 9.72 -6.61
C SER A 305 -8.27 9.41 -7.36
N LEU A 306 -7.41 8.50 -6.87
CA LEU A 306 -6.09 8.25 -7.44
C LEU A 306 -6.14 7.16 -8.53
N GLU A 307 -5.80 7.54 -9.76
CA GLU A 307 -5.60 6.60 -10.87
C GLU A 307 -4.25 5.89 -10.79
N ASP A 308 -3.18 6.63 -10.45
CA ASP A 308 -1.81 6.15 -10.29
C ASP A 308 -1.11 6.93 -9.17
N PHE A 309 -0.58 6.21 -8.18
CA PHE A 309 0.10 6.83 -7.04
C PHE A 309 1.40 7.52 -7.44
N ARG A 310 2.15 6.97 -8.40
CA ARG A 310 3.40 7.56 -8.88
C ARG A 310 3.15 8.90 -9.56
N GLY A 311 2.14 8.97 -10.42
CA GLY A 311 1.68 10.22 -11.03
C GLY A 311 1.24 11.26 -10.01
N ALA A 312 0.56 10.85 -8.93
CA ALA A 312 0.15 11.75 -7.85
C ALA A 312 1.35 12.37 -7.12
N LEU A 313 2.39 11.58 -6.80
CA LEU A 313 3.61 12.10 -6.20
C LEU A 313 4.33 13.09 -7.11
N ALA A 314 4.42 12.81 -8.42
CA ALA A 314 5.05 13.70 -9.38
C ALA A 314 4.32 15.06 -9.47
N ARG A 315 2.98 15.03 -9.57
CA ARG A 315 2.16 16.26 -9.53
C ARG A 315 2.37 17.05 -8.24
N ALA A 316 2.37 16.37 -7.09
CA ALA A 316 2.55 17.01 -5.80
C ALA A 316 3.97 17.59 -5.60
N LEU A 317 4.98 17.06 -6.29
CA LEU A 317 6.32 17.64 -6.35
C LEU A 317 6.32 18.95 -7.16
N ASP A 318 5.67 18.95 -8.32
CA ASP A 318 5.53 20.15 -9.17
C ASP A 318 4.70 21.25 -8.49
N GLU A 319 3.68 20.86 -7.72
CA GLU A 319 2.87 21.75 -6.88
C GLU A 319 3.57 22.20 -5.58
N GLY A 320 4.82 21.78 -5.35
CA GLY A 320 5.63 22.22 -4.21
C GLY A 320 5.25 21.61 -2.85
N VAL A 321 4.36 20.61 -2.81
CA VAL A 321 3.96 19.91 -1.57
C VAL A 321 5.00 18.84 -1.20
N ILE A 322 5.47 18.08 -2.18
CA ILE A 322 6.49 17.04 -1.96
C ILE A 322 7.88 17.67 -1.95
N HIS A 323 8.70 17.24 -0.99
CA HIS A 323 10.09 17.65 -0.90
C HIS A 323 11.01 16.68 -1.64
N LEU A 324 10.82 15.37 -1.43
CA LEU A 324 11.64 14.33 -2.03
C LEU A 324 10.79 13.16 -2.51
N ILE A 325 11.21 12.61 -3.65
CA ILE A 325 10.79 11.30 -4.15
C ILE A 325 12.07 10.48 -4.33
N LEU A 326 12.07 9.26 -3.81
CA LEU A 326 13.23 8.38 -3.74
C LEU A 326 12.84 7.02 -4.32
N ASP A 327 13.39 6.71 -5.49
CA ASP A 327 13.27 5.38 -6.08
C ASP A 327 14.30 4.43 -5.43
N GLN A 328 13.83 3.46 -4.65
CA GLN A 328 14.69 2.43 -4.07
C GLN A 328 15.20 1.48 -5.17
N MET A 329 16.52 1.34 -5.29
CA MET A 329 17.17 0.36 -6.15
C MET A 329 17.60 -0.86 -5.33
N PRO A 330 17.46 -2.09 -5.87
CA PRO A 330 18.06 -3.26 -5.24
C PRO A 330 19.58 -3.16 -5.29
N HIS A 331 20.24 -3.78 -4.32
CA HIS A 331 21.70 -3.90 -4.31
C HIS A 331 22.21 -4.74 -5.49
N THR A 332 21.48 -5.80 -5.86
CA THR A 332 21.74 -6.60 -7.05
C THR A 332 20.61 -6.41 -8.06
N MET A 333 20.90 -5.80 -9.21
CA MET A 333 19.88 -5.69 -10.27
C MET A 333 19.66 -7.04 -10.96
N PRO A 334 18.41 -7.53 -11.07
CA PRO A 334 18.13 -8.73 -11.85
C PRO A 334 18.40 -8.52 -13.34
N ASP A 335 18.80 -9.59 -14.02
CA ASP A 335 19.07 -9.59 -15.48
C ASP A 335 17.80 -9.38 -16.32
N PHE A 336 16.64 -9.74 -15.78
CA PHE A 336 15.33 -9.54 -16.42
C PHE A 336 14.73 -8.15 -16.16
N VAL A 337 15.45 -7.21 -15.55
CA VAL A 337 14.97 -5.85 -15.29
C VAL A 337 15.83 -4.84 -16.03
N GLU A 338 15.20 -3.90 -16.74
CA GLU A 338 15.94 -2.83 -17.38
C GLU A 338 16.59 -1.91 -16.33
N PRO A 339 17.91 -1.66 -16.42
CA PRO A 339 18.54 -0.66 -15.59
C PRO A 339 17.92 0.71 -15.87
N PRO A 340 17.59 1.52 -14.86
CA PRO A 340 17.08 2.87 -15.07
C PRO A 340 18.05 3.70 -15.92
N ALA A 341 17.50 4.59 -16.75
CA ALA A 341 18.27 5.42 -17.68
C ALA A 341 19.40 6.22 -17.01
N SER A 342 19.21 6.61 -15.74
CA SER A 342 20.21 7.33 -14.93
C SER A 342 21.48 6.50 -14.65
N LEU A 343 21.38 5.17 -14.61
CA LEU A 343 22.54 4.27 -14.49
C LEU A 343 23.21 4.02 -15.85
N LYS A 344 22.44 3.98 -16.95
CA LYS A 344 22.97 3.89 -18.33
C LYS A 344 23.94 5.05 -18.63
N GLN A 345 23.63 6.26 -18.15
CA GLN A 345 24.48 7.45 -18.33
C GLN A 345 25.78 7.45 -17.49
N ARG A 346 25.80 6.80 -16.32
CA ARG A 346 27.01 6.68 -15.48
C ARG A 346 28.01 5.68 -16.08
N GLY A 347 27.54 4.57 -16.64
CA GLY A 347 28.40 3.59 -17.34
C GLY A 347 29.09 4.21 -18.56
N ALA A 348 28.34 4.94 -19.39
CA ALA A 348 28.89 5.61 -20.58
C ALA A 348 29.94 6.69 -20.24
N LYS A 349 29.81 7.39 -19.10
CA LYS A 349 30.80 8.37 -18.64
C LYS A 349 32.10 7.73 -18.16
N ILE A 350 32.05 6.55 -17.55
CA ILE A 350 33.22 5.82 -17.05
C ILE A 350 34.01 5.21 -18.22
N GLU A 351 33.32 4.69 -19.24
CA GLU A 351 33.98 4.20 -20.47
C GLU A 351 34.63 5.33 -21.28
N GLN A 352 34.00 6.50 -21.38
CA GLN A 352 34.61 7.65 -22.07
C GLN A 352 35.83 8.23 -21.32
N SER A 353 35.89 8.15 -19.98
CA SER A 353 37.08 8.56 -19.22
C SER A 353 38.20 7.52 -19.27
N ALA A 354 37.90 6.25 -19.52
CA ALA A 354 38.91 5.20 -19.70
C ALA A 354 39.58 5.24 -21.08
N ILE A 355 38.86 5.72 -22.11
CA ILE A 355 39.36 5.80 -23.50
C ILE A 355 40.16 7.09 -23.76
N SER A 356 40.08 8.09 -22.87
CA SER A 356 40.71 9.41 -23.04
C SER A 356 41.97 9.65 -22.20
N SER A 357 42.66 8.60 -21.74
CA SER A 357 44.01 8.76 -21.17
C SER A 357 45.04 9.01 -22.29
N PRO A 358 45.72 10.17 -22.34
CA PRO A 358 46.75 10.40 -23.32
C PRO A 358 48.01 9.63 -22.93
N ALA A 359 48.57 8.89 -23.90
CA ALA A 359 49.94 8.40 -23.83
C ALA A 359 50.87 9.57 -23.49
N GLN A 360 51.51 9.51 -22.33
CA GLN A 360 52.61 10.41 -21.99
C GLN A 360 53.85 9.90 -22.72
N ASN A 361 54.35 10.77 -23.60
CA ASN A 361 55.63 10.63 -24.29
C ASN A 361 56.78 10.64 -23.29
N ASP A 362 57.73 9.73 -23.48
CA ASP A 362 59.15 9.91 -23.16
C ASP A 362 59.89 10.42 -24.40
#